data_AF-A0A7C7FMN8-F1
#
_entry.id   AF-A0A7C7FMN8-F1
#
_cell.length_a   1.000
_cell.length_b   1.000
_cell.length_c   1.000
_cell.angle_alpha   90.00
_cell.angle_beta   90.00
_cell.angle_gamma   90.00
#
_symmetry.space_group_name_H-M   'P 1'
#
loop_
_entity.id
_entity.type
_entity.pdbx_description
1 polymer ?
#
loop_
_entity_poly.entity_id
_entity_poly.type
_entity_poly.pdbx_seq_one_letter_code
_entity_poly.pdbx_strand_id
1 'polypeptide(L)'
;MDISLYFEPIDTTNFDNKEDYLSTSLGEILSTYTSDTSFPDLKDTDIAIIGVSEDRNAVTNEGCADGPDYVRNKLYQLYQGAFKVRITDLGNIAKGDKIEDTYFALSTVIGELIKEDIVPVIIGGSQDLT
;
A
#
# COMPACT_ATOMS: atom_id res chain seq x y z
N MET A 1 -6.39 -17.47 1.09
CA MET A 1 -7.58 -16.70 1.54
C MET A 1 -7.75 -15.54 0.56
N ASP A 2 -8.95 -15.04 0.29
CA ASP A 2 -9.07 -13.88 -0.59
C ASP A 2 -8.70 -12.61 0.21
N ILE A 3 -7.46 -12.15 0.02
CA ILE A 3 -6.94 -10.98 0.75
C ILE A 3 -7.47 -9.66 0.21
N SER A 4 -8.04 -9.63 -0.99
CA SER A 4 -8.55 -8.40 -1.62
C SER A 4 -9.65 -7.73 -0.79
N LEU A 5 -10.37 -8.52 0.02
CA LEU A 5 -11.43 -8.07 0.92
C LEU A 5 -10.94 -7.13 2.03
N TYR A 6 -9.64 -7.09 2.31
CA TYR A 6 -9.07 -6.22 3.34
C TYR A 6 -8.65 -4.85 2.81
N PHE A 7 -8.65 -4.65 1.49
CA PHE A 7 -8.07 -3.48 0.86
C PHE A 7 -9.11 -2.53 0.30
N GLU A 8 -8.86 -1.24 0.51
CA GLU A 8 -9.48 -0.14 -0.21
C GLU A 8 -8.52 0.36 -1.31
N PRO A 9 -9.07 0.74 -2.48
CA PRO A 9 -8.27 1.30 -3.56
C PRO A 9 -7.68 2.66 -3.18
N ILE A 10 -6.52 2.98 -3.75
CA ILE A 10 -5.87 4.28 -3.55
C ILE A 10 -6.59 5.35 -4.36
N ASP A 11 -7.02 6.42 -3.69
CA ASP A 11 -7.47 7.64 -4.37
C ASP A 11 -6.27 8.51 -4.75
N THR A 12 -5.94 8.51 -6.03
CA THR A 12 -4.81 9.28 -6.57
C THR A 12 -5.21 10.67 -7.07
N THR A 13 -6.47 11.07 -6.88
CA THR A 13 -7.02 12.34 -7.42
C THR A 13 -6.27 13.57 -6.90
N ASN A 14 -5.78 13.52 -5.66
CA ASN A 14 -5.06 14.61 -5.00
C ASN A 14 -3.53 14.44 -5.03
N PHE A 15 -2.99 13.51 -5.83
CA PHE A 15 -1.55 13.32 -5.92
C PHE A 15 -0.92 14.44 -6.78
N ASP A 16 0.21 14.97 -6.30
CA ASP A 16 0.91 16.07 -6.96
C ASP A 16 1.54 15.60 -8.28
N ASN A 17 1.53 16.48 -9.28
CA ASN A 17 2.28 16.34 -10.53
C ASN A 17 2.02 15.03 -11.30
N LYS A 18 0.83 14.42 -11.15
CA LYS A 18 0.47 13.17 -11.84
C LYS A 18 0.57 13.31 -13.37
N GLU A 19 0.22 14.47 -13.90
CA GLU A 19 0.32 14.80 -15.33
C GLU A 19 1.78 14.85 -15.84
N ASP A 20 2.75 15.00 -14.94
CA ASP A 20 4.19 15.06 -15.28
C ASP A 20 4.86 13.68 -15.21
N TYR A 21 4.11 12.62 -14.88
CA TYR A 21 4.67 11.28 -14.78
C TYR A 21 5.20 10.83 -16.15
N LEU A 22 6.43 10.32 -16.16
CA LEU A 22 7.01 9.70 -17.33
C LEU A 22 6.76 8.19 -17.26
N SER A 23 6.92 7.49 -18.37
CA SER A 23 6.86 6.02 -18.40
C SER A 23 7.93 5.35 -17.51
N THR A 24 8.90 6.11 -17.01
CA THR A 24 9.92 5.67 -16.05
C THR A 24 9.59 6.04 -14.60
N SER A 25 8.53 6.81 -14.35
CA SER A 25 8.07 7.17 -13.01
C SER A 25 7.43 5.95 -12.34
N LEU A 26 7.68 5.75 -11.05
CA LEU A 26 7.14 4.61 -10.30
C LEU A 26 5.62 4.56 -10.38
N GLY A 27 4.93 5.72 -10.33
CA GLY A 27 3.48 5.77 -10.48
C GLY A 27 2.91 5.17 -11.78
N GLU A 28 3.72 5.10 -12.85
CA GLU A 28 3.33 4.52 -14.14
C GLU A 28 3.77 3.05 -14.31
N ILE A 29 4.73 2.61 -13.50
CA ILE A 29 5.34 1.28 -13.61
C ILE A 29 4.70 0.29 -12.63
N LEU A 30 4.37 0.76 -11.43
CA LEU A 30 3.80 -0.06 -10.37
C LEU A 30 2.42 -0.58 -10.77
N SER A 31 2.18 -1.87 -10.58
CA SER A 31 0.82 -2.41 -10.63
C SER A 31 0.08 -1.96 -9.37
N THR A 32 -0.80 -0.96 -9.51
CA THR A 32 -1.39 -0.25 -8.37
C THR A 32 -2.89 -0.46 -8.32
N TYR A 33 -3.40 -0.82 -7.13
CA TYR A 33 -4.84 -0.85 -6.87
C TYR A 33 -5.39 0.56 -6.64
N THR A 34 -6.14 1.08 -7.61
CA THR A 34 -6.78 2.40 -7.57
C THR A 34 -8.26 2.27 -7.87
N SER A 35 -9.02 3.36 -7.71
CA SER A 35 -10.47 3.37 -7.95
C SER A 35 -10.85 2.98 -9.39
N ASP A 36 -9.91 3.10 -10.34
CA ASP A 36 -10.10 2.80 -11.76
C ASP A 36 -9.56 1.42 -12.18
N THR A 37 -8.91 0.69 -11.25
CA THR A 37 -8.30 -0.62 -11.53
C THR A 37 -8.95 -1.72 -10.69
N SER A 38 -8.81 -2.97 -11.14
CA SER A 38 -9.13 -4.13 -10.30
C SER A 38 -7.99 -4.40 -9.32
N PHE A 39 -8.30 -5.13 -8.25
CA PHE A 39 -7.25 -5.65 -7.36
C PHE A 39 -6.21 -6.43 -8.20
N PRO A 40 -4.91 -6.16 -8.04
CA PRO A 40 -3.88 -6.71 -8.90
C PRO A 40 -3.67 -8.21 -8.67
N ASP A 41 -3.30 -8.92 -9.74
CA ASP A 41 -2.78 -10.30 -9.61
C ASP A 41 -1.38 -10.24 -8.96
N LEU A 42 -1.15 -11.08 -7.97
CA LEU A 42 0.12 -11.19 -7.26
C LEU A 42 1.15 -12.06 -8.01
N LYS A 43 0.73 -12.71 -9.09
CA LYS A 43 1.63 -13.43 -9.96
C LYS A 43 2.73 -12.49 -10.45
N ASP A 44 3.97 -12.96 -10.35
CA ASP A 44 5.13 -12.21 -10.79
C ASP A 44 5.40 -10.93 -9.96
N THR A 45 4.94 -10.87 -8.71
CA THR A 45 5.32 -9.82 -7.75
C THR A 45 6.54 -10.25 -6.93
N ASP A 46 7.52 -9.35 -6.78
CA ASP A 46 8.68 -9.55 -5.89
C ASP A 46 8.48 -8.77 -4.57
N ILE A 47 7.87 -7.59 -4.64
CA ILE A 47 7.57 -6.72 -3.49
C ILE A 47 6.12 -6.28 -3.54
N ALA A 48 5.41 -6.39 -2.42
CA ALA A 48 4.06 -5.84 -2.27
C ALA A 48 4.07 -4.65 -1.30
N ILE A 49 3.60 -3.48 -1.76
CA ILE A 49 3.36 -2.32 -0.90
C ILE A 49 1.97 -2.45 -0.27
N ILE A 50 1.91 -2.25 1.04
CA ILE A 50 0.69 -2.30 1.84
C ILE A 50 0.61 -0.99 2.63
N GLY A 51 -0.43 -0.21 2.37
CA GLY A 51 -0.78 0.91 3.24
C GLY A 51 -1.64 0.44 4.41
N VAL A 52 -1.44 0.99 5.60
CA VAL A 52 -2.30 0.69 6.76
C VAL A 52 -2.77 1.98 7.38
N SER A 53 -4.05 2.30 7.18
CA SER A 53 -4.67 3.54 7.63
C SER A 53 -5.13 3.43 9.09
N GLU A 54 -4.21 3.18 10.01
CA GLU A 54 -4.51 3.02 11.44
C GLU A 54 -3.82 4.08 12.30
N ASP A 55 -4.60 4.79 13.12
CA ASP A 55 -4.13 5.84 14.03
C ASP A 55 -4.82 5.82 15.40
N ARG A 56 -5.69 4.84 15.70
CA ARG A 56 -6.47 4.80 16.97
C ARG A 56 -5.61 4.78 18.23
N ASN A 57 -4.40 4.22 18.14
CA ASN A 57 -3.41 4.20 19.22
C ASN A 57 -2.24 5.18 18.98
N ALA A 58 -2.37 6.13 18.06
CA ALA A 58 -1.35 7.12 17.75
C ALA A 58 -1.37 8.29 18.76
N VAL A 59 -0.88 8.03 19.98
CA VAL A 59 -0.77 9.07 21.01
C VAL A 59 0.11 10.21 20.48
N THR A 60 -0.44 11.43 20.43
CA THR A 60 0.23 12.65 19.90
C THR A 60 0.54 12.66 18.39
N ASN A 61 0.00 11.73 17.61
CA ASN A 61 0.21 11.65 16.16
C ASN A 61 -1.12 11.38 15.41
N GLU A 62 -2.17 12.10 15.82
CA GLU A 62 -3.50 12.02 15.20
C GLU A 62 -3.43 12.38 13.70
N GLY A 63 -4.18 11.65 12.87
CA GLY A 63 -4.19 11.85 11.41
C GLY A 63 -3.07 11.08 10.68
N CYS A 64 -2.24 10.31 11.37
CA CYS A 64 -1.21 9.50 10.71
C CYS A 64 -1.80 8.36 9.84
N ALA A 65 -3.10 8.07 9.93
CA ALA A 65 -3.80 7.16 9.04
C ALA A 65 -3.73 7.59 7.55
N ASP A 66 -3.47 8.88 7.27
CA ASP A 66 -3.25 9.41 5.91
C ASP A 66 -1.78 9.28 5.45
N GLY A 67 -0.89 8.88 6.36
CA GLY A 67 0.54 8.68 6.11
C GLY A 67 0.87 7.81 4.90
N PRO A 68 0.19 6.67 4.66
CA PRO A 68 0.41 5.84 3.48
C PRO A 68 0.31 6.63 2.17
N ASP A 69 -0.73 7.44 2.03
CA ASP A 69 -0.98 8.17 0.79
C ASP A 69 -0.07 9.40 0.65
N TYR A 70 0.33 10.04 1.75
CA TYR A 70 1.37 11.07 1.71
C TYR A 70 2.73 10.53 1.26
N VAL A 71 3.09 9.32 1.70
CA VAL A 71 4.31 8.66 1.22
C VAL A 71 4.17 8.30 -0.26
N ARG A 72 3.04 7.72 -0.68
CA ARG A 72 2.79 7.37 -2.09
C ARG A 72 2.86 8.57 -3.02
N ASN A 73 2.25 9.69 -2.62
CA ASN A 73 2.30 10.94 -3.39
C ASN A 73 3.75 11.30 -3.76
N LYS A 74 4.72 11.12 -2.86
CA LYS A 74 6.14 11.37 -3.15
C LYS A 74 6.84 10.18 -3.82
N LEU A 75 6.54 8.96 -3.42
CA LEU A 75 7.13 7.74 -3.98
C LEU A 75 6.85 7.62 -5.47
N TYR A 76 5.62 7.87 -5.91
CA TYR A 76 5.20 7.68 -7.30
C TYR A 76 5.88 8.66 -8.27
N GLN A 77 6.33 9.81 -7.75
CA GLN A 77 7.11 10.80 -8.50
C GLN A 77 8.57 10.37 -8.75
N LEU A 78 9.08 9.38 -8.02
CA LEU A 78 10.44 8.90 -8.22
C LEU A 78 10.56 8.10 -9.51
N TYR A 79 11.75 8.05 -10.09
CA TYR A 79 12.04 7.25 -11.27
C TYR A 79 12.55 5.86 -10.88
N GLN A 80 12.18 4.84 -11.65
CA GLN A 80 12.78 3.53 -11.51
C GLN A 80 14.30 3.58 -11.74
N GLY A 81 15.04 2.86 -10.90
CA GLY A 81 16.47 2.64 -11.12
C GLY A 81 16.72 1.51 -12.12
N ALA A 82 17.98 1.06 -12.21
CA ALA A 82 18.37 -0.06 -13.08
C ALA A 82 17.99 -1.46 -12.55
N PHE A 83 17.02 -1.55 -11.63
CA PHE A 83 16.63 -2.79 -10.98
C PHE A 83 15.43 -3.44 -11.69
N LYS A 84 15.40 -4.77 -11.74
CA LYS A 84 14.34 -5.57 -12.37
C LYS A 84 13.33 -6.09 -11.34
N VAL A 85 13.01 -5.28 -10.34
CA VAL A 85 12.10 -5.68 -9.26
C VAL A 85 10.68 -5.35 -9.68
N ARG A 86 9.79 -6.33 -9.58
CA ARG A 86 8.37 -6.20 -9.88
C ARG A 86 7.65 -5.86 -8.59
N ILE A 87 7.10 -4.65 -8.54
CA ILE A 87 6.49 -4.12 -7.34
C ILE A 87 5.00 -3.91 -7.63
N THR A 88 4.16 -4.42 -6.72
CA THR A 88 2.71 -4.27 -6.75
C THR A 88 2.29 -3.48 -5.53
N ASP A 89 1.42 -2.47 -5.68
CA ASP A 89 0.81 -1.75 -4.58
C ASP A 89 -0.64 -2.19 -4.41
N LEU A 90 -0.92 -2.81 -3.26
CA LEU A 90 -2.21 -3.45 -2.96
C LEU A 90 -3.24 -2.46 -2.43
N GLY A 91 -2.85 -1.21 -2.17
CA GLY A 91 -3.71 -0.19 -1.60
C GLY A 91 -3.65 -0.12 -0.08
N ASN A 92 -4.78 0.26 0.54
CA ASN A 92 -4.84 0.54 1.97
C ASN A 92 -5.69 -0.50 2.70
N ILE A 93 -5.15 -1.09 3.77
CA ILE A 93 -5.97 -1.80 4.74
C ILE A 93 -6.75 -0.75 5.53
N ALA A 94 -8.07 -0.82 5.41
CA ALA A 94 -8.99 0.07 6.13
C ALA A 94 -9.04 -0.26 7.62
N LYS A 95 -9.47 0.71 8.42
CA LYS A 95 -9.72 0.49 9.85
C LYS A 95 -10.83 -0.55 10.03
N GLY A 96 -10.53 -1.63 10.72
CA GLY A 96 -11.55 -2.56 11.19
C GLY A 96 -12.43 -1.93 12.28
N ASP A 97 -13.54 -2.60 12.62
CA ASP A 97 -14.43 -2.16 13.71
C ASP A 97 -13.66 -1.98 15.03
N LYS A 98 -12.74 -2.92 15.30
CA LYS A 98 -11.75 -2.83 16.37
C LYS A 98 -10.32 -2.78 15.83
N ILE A 99 -9.37 -2.40 16.68
CA ILE A 99 -7.97 -2.34 16.29
C ILE A 99 -7.40 -3.73 16.05
N GLU A 100 -7.87 -4.72 16.80
CA GLU A 100 -7.50 -6.13 16.64
C GLU A 100 -7.92 -6.67 15.27
N ASP A 101 -9.02 -6.16 14.70
CA ASP A 101 -9.45 -6.54 13.36
C ASP A 101 -8.47 -6.04 12.28
N THR A 102 -7.94 -4.82 12.44
CA THR A 102 -6.87 -4.29 11.57
C THR A 102 -5.60 -5.14 11.68
N TYR A 103 -5.19 -5.51 12.90
CA TYR A 103 -4.01 -6.37 13.09
C TYR A 103 -4.20 -7.77 12.50
N PHE A 104 -5.40 -8.34 12.63
CA PHE A 104 -5.73 -9.63 12.04
C PHE A 104 -5.67 -9.57 10.52
N ALA A 105 -6.25 -8.53 9.91
CA ALA A 105 -6.18 -8.30 8.47
C ALA A 105 -4.72 -8.18 8.00
N LEU A 106 -3.92 -7.32 8.64
CA LEU A 106 -2.51 -7.13 8.30
C LEU A 106 -1.70 -8.43 8.44
N SER A 107 -1.86 -9.14 9.55
CA SER A 107 -1.16 -10.41 9.79
C SER A 107 -1.53 -11.48 8.76
N THR A 108 -2.79 -11.51 8.37
CA THR A 108 -3.30 -12.43 7.34
C THR A 108 -2.69 -12.11 5.97
N VAL A 109 -2.72 -10.84 5.57
CA VAL A 109 -2.13 -10.36 4.31
C VAL A 109 -0.64 -10.69 4.25
N ILE A 110 0.12 -10.34 5.29
CA ILE A 110 1.56 -10.63 5.37
C ILE A 110 1.81 -12.15 5.26
N GLY A 111 1.01 -12.95 5.98
CA GLY A 111 1.12 -14.40 5.97
C GLY A 111 0.88 -15.02 4.59
N GLU A 112 -0.05 -14.49 3.79
CA GLU A 112 -0.28 -14.96 2.42
C GLU A 112 0.86 -14.51 1.48
N LEU A 113 1.32 -13.26 1.57
CA LEU A 113 2.43 -12.75 0.74
C LEU A 113 3.73 -13.53 0.96
N ILE A 114 4.07 -13.82 2.22
CA ILE A 114 5.28 -14.60 2.54
C ILE A 114 5.18 -16.03 2.00
N LYS A 115 3.99 -16.65 1.98
CA LYS A 115 3.81 -17.99 1.39
C LYS A 115 4.04 -18.01 -0.12
N GLU A 116 3.88 -16.86 -0.77
CA GLU A 116 4.11 -16.66 -2.21
C GLU A 116 5.52 -16.12 -2.51
N ASP A 117 6.42 -16.10 -1.53
CA ASP A 117 7.78 -15.54 -1.63
C ASP A 117 7.81 -14.04 -1.99
N ILE A 118 6.73 -13.30 -1.66
CA ILE A 118 6.61 -11.86 -1.88
C ILE A 118 7.08 -11.10 -0.62
N VAL A 119 7.93 -10.10 -0.79
CA VAL A 119 8.39 -9.24 0.32
C VAL A 119 7.36 -8.16 0.62
N PRO A 120 6.71 -8.15 1.80
CA PRO A 120 5.80 -7.07 2.17
C PRO A 120 6.56 -5.82 2.61
N VAL A 121 6.18 -4.67 2.08
CA VAL A 121 6.62 -3.33 2.50
C VAL A 121 5.42 -2.59 3.05
N ILE A 122 5.43 -2.35 4.36
CA ILE A 122 4.31 -1.73 5.06
C ILE A 122 4.58 -0.23 5.18
N ILE A 123 3.64 0.57 4.73
CA ILE A 123 3.58 2.01 4.99
C ILE A 123 2.40 2.21 5.94
N GLY A 124 2.70 2.42 7.22
CA GLY A 124 1.70 2.53 8.27
C GLY A 124 1.36 3.97 8.65
N GLY A 125 0.39 4.10 9.56
CA GLY A 125 0.17 5.32 10.33
C GLY A 125 0.85 5.27 11.69
N SER A 126 0.22 4.62 12.67
CA SER A 126 0.76 4.47 14.02
C SER A 126 1.92 3.46 14.08
N GLN A 127 2.88 3.70 14.98
CA GLN A 127 3.96 2.75 15.29
C GLN A 127 3.46 1.47 15.98
N ASP A 128 2.22 1.49 16.48
CA ASP A 128 1.57 0.36 17.16
C ASP A 128 1.29 -0.86 16.25
N LEU A 129 1.65 -0.76 14.96
CA LEU A 129 1.58 -1.83 13.97
C LEU A 129 2.81 -2.76 13.97
N THR A 130 3.87 -2.44 14.73
CA THR A 130 5.15 -3.19 14.79
C THR A 130 5.54 -3.53 16.22
#